data_AF-A0A4Q4CQL3-F1
#
_entry.id   AF-A0A4Q4CQL3-F1
#
_cell.length_a   1.000
_cell.length_b   1.000
_cell.length_c   1.000
_cell.angle_alpha   90.00
_cell.angle_beta   90.00
_cell.angle_gamma   90.00
#
_symmetry.space_group_name_H-M   'P 1'
#
loop_
_entity.id
_entity.type
_entity.pdbx_description
1 polymer ?
#
loop_
_entity_poly.entity_id
_entity_poly.type
_entity_poly.pdbx_seq_one_letter_code
_entity_poly.pdbx_strand_id
1 'polypeptide(L)'
;MIHQARIHVDDVRAACGNLMQMPVADRRALPYMHPGRADVIAGGALILDRVLEHLPRNTDELVVSEQDILDGIAWAAAREIA
;
A
#
# COMPACT_ATOMS: atom_id res chain seq x y z
N MET A 1 3.95 -10.29 7.17
CA MET A 1 4.40 -9.06 7.85
C MET A 1 5.41 -8.41 6.94
N ILE A 2 5.14 -7.16 6.52
CA ILE A 2 6.02 -6.38 5.62
C ILE A 2 6.42 -5.02 6.23
N HIS A 3 6.18 -4.82 7.53
CA HIS A 3 6.59 -3.61 8.23
C HIS A 3 8.11 -3.34 8.04
N GLN A 4 8.46 -2.08 7.75
CA GLN A 4 9.82 -1.61 7.40
C GLN A 4 10.41 -2.18 6.10
N ALA A 5 9.64 -2.91 5.28
CA ALA A 5 10.12 -3.31 3.97
C ALA A 5 10.45 -2.07 3.12
N ARG A 6 11.65 -2.04 2.54
CA ARG A 6 12.10 -1.03 1.58
C ARG A 6 12.00 -1.62 0.18
N ILE A 7 11.29 -0.96 -0.71
CA ILE A 7 11.00 -1.45 -2.06
C ILE A 7 11.35 -0.36 -3.05
N HIS A 8 12.08 -0.70 -4.12
CA HIS A 8 12.33 0.28 -5.18
C HIS A 8 11.02 0.76 -5.80
N VAL A 9 10.93 2.06 -6.06
CA VAL A 9 9.73 2.70 -6.63
C VAL A 9 9.35 2.06 -7.95
N ASP A 10 10.31 1.68 -8.78
CA ASP A 10 10.04 1.03 -10.08
C ASP A 10 9.38 -0.35 -9.90
N ASP A 11 9.78 -1.13 -8.90
CA ASP A 11 9.15 -2.41 -8.57
C ASP A 11 7.71 -2.21 -8.07
N VAL A 12 7.49 -1.18 -7.24
CA VAL A 12 6.15 -0.81 -6.77
C VAL A 12 5.25 -0.42 -7.94
N ARG A 13 5.75 0.42 -8.87
CA ARG A 13 5.00 0.85 -10.04
C ARG A 13 4.70 -0.31 -10.99
N ALA A 14 5.65 -1.22 -11.19
CA ALA A 14 5.43 -2.45 -11.96
C ALA A 14 4.33 -3.32 -11.32
N ALA A 15 4.36 -3.51 -9.99
CA ALA A 15 3.32 -4.23 -9.27
C ALA A 15 1.94 -3.54 -9.39
N CYS A 16 1.88 -2.21 -9.27
CA CYS A 16 0.66 -1.45 -9.49
C CYS A 16 0.11 -1.66 -10.91
N GLY A 17 0.98 -1.58 -11.93
CA GLY A 17 0.65 -1.87 -13.32
C GLY A 17 0.01 -3.25 -13.51
N ASN A 18 0.66 -4.27 -12.95
CA ASN A 18 0.16 -5.65 -13.01
C ASN A 18 -1.22 -5.79 -12.35
N LEU A 19 -1.43 -5.20 -11.18
CA LEU A 19 -2.72 -5.25 -10.47
C LEU A 19 -3.84 -4.55 -11.24
N MET A 20 -3.54 -3.42 -11.90
CA MET A 20 -4.51 -2.70 -12.72
C MET A 20 -5.00 -3.53 -13.92
N GLN A 21 -4.09 -4.27 -14.57
CA GLN A 21 -4.42 -5.10 -15.75
C GLN A 21 -5.01 -6.47 -15.38
N MET A 22 -4.79 -6.96 -14.17
CA MET A 22 -5.24 -8.27 -13.72
C MET A 22 -6.77 -8.31 -13.55
N PRO A 23 -7.50 -9.30 -14.11
CA PRO A 23 -8.91 -9.52 -13.80
C PRO A 23 -9.17 -9.75 -12.30
N VAL A 24 -10.34 -9.37 -11.81
CA VAL A 24 -10.70 -9.54 -10.38
C VAL A 24 -10.61 -11.00 -9.92
N ALA A 25 -10.98 -11.96 -10.79
CA ALA A 25 -10.89 -13.39 -10.48
C ALA A 25 -9.44 -13.82 -10.18
N ASP A 26 -8.48 -13.33 -10.96
CA ASP A 26 -7.06 -13.64 -10.78
C ASP A 26 -6.49 -12.95 -9.54
N ARG A 27 -6.93 -11.71 -9.25
CA ARG A 27 -6.57 -11.02 -8.00
C ARG A 27 -7.01 -11.80 -6.77
N ARG A 28 -8.21 -12.39 -6.81
CA ARG A 28 -8.73 -13.25 -5.72
C ARG A 28 -7.94 -14.54 -5.53
N ALA A 29 -7.24 -15.01 -6.58
CA ALA A 29 -6.39 -16.19 -6.51
C ALA A 29 -5.00 -15.91 -5.91
N LEU A 30 -4.59 -14.65 -5.78
CA LEU A 30 -3.33 -14.28 -5.14
C LEU A 30 -3.38 -14.64 -3.64
N PRO A 31 -2.42 -15.44 -3.11
CA PRO A 31 -2.51 -15.99 -1.76
C PRO A 31 -2.45 -14.93 -0.65
N TYR A 32 -1.94 -13.73 -0.97
CA TYR A 32 -1.85 -12.60 -0.06
C TYR A 32 -3.00 -11.58 -0.22
N MET A 33 -3.92 -11.78 -1.17
CA MET A 33 -5.01 -10.84 -1.41
C MET A 33 -6.15 -11.10 -0.43
N HIS A 34 -6.42 -10.14 0.45
CA HIS A 34 -7.60 -10.20 1.29
C HIS A 34 -8.86 -10.21 0.40
N PRO A 35 -9.85 -11.09 0.64
CA PRO A 35 -11.04 -11.22 -0.23
C PRO A 35 -11.77 -9.89 -0.45
N GLY A 36 -11.93 -9.08 0.60
CA GLY A 36 -12.56 -7.76 0.54
C GLY A 36 -11.74 -6.67 -0.16
N ARG A 37 -10.51 -6.95 -0.61
CA ARG A 37 -9.65 -5.98 -1.32
C ARG A 37 -9.57 -6.24 -2.82
N ALA A 38 -9.86 -7.45 -3.30
CA ALA A 38 -9.63 -7.82 -4.70
C ALA A 38 -10.40 -6.94 -5.71
N ASP A 39 -11.62 -6.55 -5.36
CA ASP A 39 -12.48 -5.71 -6.19
C ASP A 39 -11.98 -4.25 -6.31
N VAL A 40 -11.27 -3.75 -5.29
CA VAL A 40 -10.86 -2.34 -5.19
C VAL A 40 -9.36 -2.11 -5.34
N ILE A 41 -8.53 -3.15 -5.29
CA ILE A 41 -7.07 -3.02 -5.22
C ILE A 41 -6.48 -2.28 -6.43
N ALA A 42 -7.06 -2.43 -7.62
CA ALA A 42 -6.60 -1.70 -8.81
C ALA A 42 -6.81 -0.18 -8.68
N GLY A 43 -7.87 0.27 -8.00
CA GLY A 43 -8.07 1.69 -7.72
C GLY A 43 -6.98 2.24 -6.79
N GLY A 44 -6.65 1.49 -5.73
CA GLY A 44 -5.54 1.83 -4.84
C GLY A 44 -4.18 1.84 -5.55
N ALA A 45 -3.93 0.86 -6.41
CA ALA A 45 -2.71 0.76 -7.23
C ALA A 45 -2.56 1.97 -8.18
N LEU A 46 -3.64 2.38 -8.84
CA LEU A 46 -3.65 3.57 -9.69
C LEU A 46 -3.30 4.83 -8.89
N ILE A 47 -3.95 5.02 -7.74
CA ILE A 47 -3.70 6.19 -6.88
C ILE A 47 -2.24 6.20 -6.44
N LEU A 48 -1.71 5.08 -5.95
CA LEU A 48 -0.33 4.98 -5.50
C LEU A 48 0.66 5.28 -6.64
N ASP A 49 0.46 4.73 -7.82
CA ASP A 49 1.31 4.99 -8.98
C ASP A 49 1.28 6.48 -9.39
N ARG A 50 0.11 7.13 -9.36
CA ARG A 50 0.04 8.58 -9.63
C ARG A 50 0.68 9.43 -8.54
N VAL A 51 0.52 9.06 -7.26
CA VAL A 51 1.21 9.73 -6.15
C VAL A 51 2.73 9.62 -6.31
N LEU A 52 3.22 8.43 -6.66
CA LEU A 52 4.63 8.19 -6.96
C LEU A 52 5.10 8.89 -8.24
N GLU A 53 4.22 9.23 -9.18
CA GLU A 53 4.61 10.03 -10.34
C GLU A 53 4.75 11.52 -10.00
N HIS A 54 3.85 12.06 -9.17
CA HIS A 54 3.71 13.51 -8.98
C HIS A 54 4.48 14.07 -7.76
N LEU A 55 4.74 13.25 -6.74
CA LEU A 55 5.43 13.74 -5.55
C LEU A 55 6.93 13.86 -5.80
N PRO A 56 7.56 15.00 -5.44
CA PRO A 56 9.00 15.10 -5.43
C PRO A 56 9.58 14.09 -4.43
N ARG A 57 10.60 13.35 -4.85
CA ARG A 57 11.25 12.32 -4.04
C ARG A 57 12.73 12.60 -3.91
N ASN A 58 13.26 12.36 -2.71
CA ASN A 58 14.69 12.40 -2.42
C ASN A 58 15.34 11.00 -2.50
N THR A 59 14.55 9.96 -2.77
CA THR A 59 14.97 8.56 -2.82
C THR A 59 14.08 7.76 -3.76
N ASP A 60 14.63 6.70 -4.33
CA ASP A 60 13.93 5.76 -5.21
C ASP A 60 13.35 4.56 -4.45
N GLU A 61 13.18 4.67 -3.12
CA GLU A 61 12.62 3.63 -2.27
C GLU A 61 11.34 4.08 -1.57
N LEU A 62 10.37 3.16 -1.47
CA LEU A 62 9.19 3.26 -0.63
C LEU A 62 9.37 2.37 0.60
N VAL A 63 9.06 2.90 1.78
CA VAL A 63 9.04 2.14 3.04
C VAL A 63 7.61 1.83 3.42
N VAL A 64 7.31 0.56 3.69
CA VAL A 64 5.98 0.14 4.13
C VAL A 64 5.84 0.22 5.65
N SER A 65 4.79 0.90 6.12
CA SER A 65 4.38 0.88 7.53
C SER A 65 3.07 0.11 7.69
N GLU A 66 3.10 -0.97 8.47
CA GLU A 66 1.88 -1.61 8.99
C GLU A 66 1.26 -0.85 10.18
N GLN A 67 1.92 0.19 10.68
CA GLN A 67 1.33 1.12 11.66
C GLN A 67 0.62 2.24 10.91
N ASP A 68 -0.66 2.43 11.21
CA ASP A 68 -1.53 3.37 10.51
C ASP A 68 -2.33 4.26 11.47
N ILE A 69 -3.45 4.79 10.99
CA ILE A 69 -4.31 5.71 11.75
C ILE A 69 -4.80 5.10 13.06
N LEU A 70 -5.01 3.78 13.13
CA LEU A 70 -5.48 3.12 14.34
C LEU A 70 -4.44 3.20 15.46
N ASP A 71 -3.16 2.95 15.16
CA ASP A 71 -2.06 3.09 16.11
C ASP A 71 -1.92 4.53 16.58
N GLY A 72 -2.07 5.49 15.66
CA GLY A 72 -2.06 6.92 15.98
C GLY A 72 -3.17 7.32 16.95
N ILE A 73 -4.38 6.81 16.75
CA ILE A 73 -5.52 7.06 17.66
C ILE A 73 -5.28 6.42 19.03
N ALA A 74 -4.81 5.17 19.07
CA ALA A 74 -4.52 4.48 20.32
C ALA A 74 -3.43 5.21 21.12
N TRP A 75 -2.38 5.66 20.44
CA TRP A 75 -1.31 6.46 21.05
C TRP A 75 -1.81 7.79 21.60
N ALA A 76 -2.66 8.50 20.85
CA ALA A 76 -3.26 9.75 21.31
C ALA A 76 -4.12 9.54 22.57
N ALA A 77 -4.99 8.54 22.57
CA ALA A 77 -5.84 8.22 23.72
C ALA A 77 -5.04 7.85 24.97
N ALA A 78 -3.96 7.07 24.82
CA ALA A 78 -3.08 6.71 25.93
C ALA A 78 -2.40 7.93 26.56
N ARG A 79 -2.06 8.95 25.76
CA ARG A 79 -1.45 10.20 26.24
C ARG A 79 -2.42 11.14 26.96
N GLU A 80 -3.72 11.02 26.72
CA GLU A 80 -4.73 11.85 27.40
C GLU A 80 -5.05 11.34 28.82
N ILE A 81 -4.77 10.06 29.09
CA ILE A 81 -5.03 9.42 30.40
C ILE A 81 -3.80 9.47 31.31
N ALA A 82 -2.62 9.82 30.77
CA ALA A 82 -1.35 9.96 31.49
C ALA A 82 -1.14 11.39 32.01
#